data_AF-A0AAV5FE16-F1
#
_entry.id   AF-A0AAV5FE16-F1
#
_cell.length_a   1.000
_cell.length_b   1.000
_cell.length_c   1.000
_cell.angle_alpha   90.00
_cell.angle_beta   90.00
_cell.angle_gamma   90.00
#
_symmetry.space_group_name_H-M   'P 1'
#
loop_
_entity.id
_entity.type
_entity.pdbx_description
1 polymer ?
#
loop_
_entity_poly.entity_id
_entity_poly.type
_entity_poly.pdbx_seq_one_letter_code
_entity_poly.pdbx_strand_id
1 'polypeptide(L)'
;MPLDLTGSHFDQRGRWDDSRRTRAKITEIHQDEVWEVPAGAEVLASSTKTGVEMFRVGEHLLGIQGHPEYTNDILVSLVDRLLGAGTINVSFAESVKKQLDATGPDREFWLKLCKSFLKADERSI
;
A
#
# COMPACT_ATOMS: atom_id res chain seq x y z
N MET A 1 2.13 -16.69 2.52
CA MET A 1 1.73 -15.63 1.58
C MET A 1 2.98 -14.86 1.21
N PRO A 2 3.40 -14.82 -0.06
CA PRO A 2 4.54 -14.00 -0.46
C PRO A 2 4.19 -12.52 -0.26
N LEU A 3 5.13 -11.77 0.33
CA LEU A 3 5.12 -10.32 0.27
C LEU A 3 5.15 -9.92 -1.20
N ASP A 4 4.07 -9.34 -1.68
CA ASP A 4 4.06 -8.77 -3.00
C ASP A 4 4.52 -7.32 -2.92
N LEU A 5 5.56 -7.01 -3.67
CA LEU A 5 6.16 -5.67 -3.74
C LEU A 5 5.89 -5.02 -5.11
N THR A 6 4.92 -5.54 -5.86
CA THR A 6 4.62 -5.00 -7.19
C THR A 6 3.92 -3.66 -7.07
N GLY A 7 4.45 -2.66 -7.78
CA GLY A 7 3.98 -1.29 -7.67
C GLY A 7 2.59 -1.11 -8.28
N SER A 8 1.71 -0.47 -7.53
CA SER A 8 0.37 -0.09 -7.95
C SER A 8 0.44 1.03 -8.99
N HIS A 9 -0.44 0.95 -9.99
CA HIS A 9 -0.74 2.02 -10.93
C HIS A 9 -1.83 2.93 -10.36
N PHE A 10 -1.70 4.24 -10.59
CA PHE A 10 -2.62 5.26 -10.12
C PHE A 10 -3.40 5.86 -11.29
N ASP A 11 -4.73 6.00 -11.16
CA ASP A 11 -5.55 6.79 -12.08
C ASP A 11 -5.57 8.27 -11.62
N GLN A 12 -5.51 9.18 -12.58
CA GLN A 12 -5.15 10.60 -12.41
C GLN A 12 -6.33 11.53 -12.07
N ARG A 13 -7.40 11.04 -11.41
CA ARG A 13 -8.66 11.82 -11.32
C ARG A 13 -9.08 12.28 -9.92
N GLY A 14 -8.14 12.75 -9.10
CA GLY A 14 -8.48 13.53 -7.90
C GLY A 14 -7.26 14.24 -7.31
N ARG A 15 -7.22 15.58 -7.39
CA ARG A 15 -6.05 16.40 -7.05
C ARG A 15 -5.69 16.32 -5.56
N TRP A 16 -4.58 15.63 -5.25
CA TRP A 16 -3.89 15.64 -3.94
C TRP A 16 -2.37 15.76 -4.12
N ASP A 17 -1.99 16.90 -4.69
CA ASP A 17 -0.65 17.53 -4.82
C ASP A 17 0.58 16.66 -5.22
N ASP A 18 0.96 16.89 -6.49
CA ASP A 18 2.21 16.55 -7.22
C ASP A 18 2.30 15.16 -7.87
N SER A 19 1.36 14.84 -8.78
CA SER A 19 1.18 13.50 -9.34
C SER A 19 1.59 13.35 -10.81
N ARG A 20 2.84 13.71 -11.19
CA ARG A 20 3.42 13.20 -12.46
C ARG A 20 3.75 11.70 -12.39
N ARG A 21 3.77 11.14 -11.19
CA ARG A 21 4.09 9.73 -10.95
C ARG A 21 2.80 8.90 -11.00
N THR A 22 2.70 8.01 -11.96
CA THR A 22 1.55 7.10 -12.16
C THR A 22 1.73 5.75 -11.47
N ARG A 23 2.84 5.56 -10.74
CA ARG A 23 3.19 4.30 -10.09
C ARG A 23 3.89 4.53 -8.76
N ALA A 24 3.61 3.69 -7.78
CA ALA A 24 4.32 3.65 -6.52
C ALA A 24 4.34 2.23 -5.97
N LYS A 25 5.48 1.84 -5.40
CA LYS A 25 5.64 0.60 -4.67
C LYS A 25 5.07 0.76 -3.28
N ILE A 26 4.32 -0.24 -2.84
CA ILE A 26 3.75 -0.35 -1.52
C ILE A 26 3.97 -1.78 -1.02
N THR A 27 3.90 -1.95 0.29
CA THR A 27 4.04 -3.25 0.92
C THR A 27 2.67 -3.91 1.03
N GLU A 28 2.53 -5.11 0.45
CA GLU A 28 1.32 -5.91 0.55
C GLU A 28 1.50 -7.10 1.51
N ILE A 29 0.68 -7.16 2.56
CA ILE A 29 0.64 -8.27 3.53
C ILE A 29 -0.80 -8.53 3.95
N HIS A 30 -1.52 -9.22 3.09
CA HIS A 30 -2.88 -9.67 3.34
C HIS A 30 -3.10 -11.04 2.71
N GLN A 31 -4.23 -11.64 3.04
CA GLN A 31 -4.66 -12.93 2.49
C GLN A 31 -5.86 -12.81 1.57
N ASP A 32 -6.67 -11.77 1.80
CA ASP A 32 -7.89 -11.47 1.09
C ASP A 32 -7.76 -10.08 0.47
N GLU A 33 -8.48 -9.86 -0.62
CA GLU A 33 -8.48 -8.60 -1.36
C GLU A 33 -9.92 -8.13 -1.62
N VAL A 34 -10.08 -6.83 -1.82
CA VAL A 34 -11.34 -6.24 -2.26
C VAL A 34 -11.50 -6.42 -3.77
N TRP A 35 -12.59 -7.06 -4.20
CA TRP A 35 -12.89 -7.27 -5.62
C TRP A 35 -13.69 -6.12 -6.24
N GLU A 36 -14.60 -5.56 -5.46
CA GLU A 36 -15.50 -4.49 -5.89
C GLU A 36 -15.58 -3.41 -4.80
N VAL A 37 -15.51 -2.15 -5.22
CA VAL A 37 -15.65 -1.03 -4.29
C VAL A 37 -17.11 -0.80 -3.90
N PRO A 38 -17.39 -0.26 -2.70
CA PRO A 38 -18.76 0.02 -2.28
C PRO A 38 -19.45 1.04 -3.19
N ALA A 39 -20.78 1.06 -3.19
CA ALA A 39 -21.55 2.01 -4.00
C ALA A 39 -21.16 3.47 -3.69
N GLY A 40 -20.93 4.26 -4.75
CA GLY A 40 -20.47 5.65 -4.62
C GLY A 40 -18.97 5.81 -4.38
N ALA A 41 -18.21 4.71 -4.36
CA ALA A 41 -16.76 4.74 -4.32
C ALA A 41 -16.13 4.82 -5.71
N GLU A 42 -14.91 5.32 -5.76
CA GLU A 42 -14.05 5.39 -6.94
C GLU A 42 -12.74 4.65 -6.67
N VAL A 43 -12.37 3.72 -7.56
CA VAL A 43 -11.03 3.09 -7.55
C VAL A 43 -10.00 4.12 -8.00
N LEU A 44 -8.95 4.30 -7.20
CA LEU A 44 -7.87 5.25 -7.45
C LEU A 44 -6.56 4.56 -7.86
N ALA A 45 -6.36 3.31 -7.45
CA ALA A 45 -5.20 2.53 -7.82
C ALA A 45 -5.51 1.04 -7.97
N SER A 46 -4.75 0.38 -8.84
CA SER A 46 -4.80 -1.06 -9.08
C SER A 46 -3.41 -1.60 -9.42
N SER A 47 -3.19 -2.90 -9.31
CA SER A 47 -1.96 -3.56 -9.75
C SER A 47 -2.29 -4.73 -10.69
N THR A 48 -1.27 -5.43 -11.17
CA THR A 48 -1.49 -6.66 -11.96
C THR A 48 -2.16 -7.76 -11.12
N LYS A 49 -2.03 -7.71 -9.79
CA LYS A 49 -2.53 -8.74 -8.87
C LYS A 49 -3.84 -8.33 -8.21
N THR A 50 -3.93 -7.07 -7.77
CA THR A 50 -5.08 -6.57 -7.01
C THR A 50 -5.84 -5.54 -7.83
N GLY A 51 -7.14 -5.78 -8.07
CA GLY A 51 -7.98 -4.85 -8.84
C GLY A 51 -8.29 -3.55 -8.11
N VAL A 52 -8.34 -3.59 -6.77
CA VAL A 52 -8.65 -2.45 -5.90
C VAL A 52 -7.53 -2.28 -4.86
N GLU A 53 -6.48 -1.54 -5.22
CA GLU A 53 -5.38 -1.21 -4.29
C GLU A 53 -5.73 -0.01 -3.42
N MET A 54 -6.47 0.94 -3.99
CA MET A 54 -6.89 2.15 -3.30
C MET A 54 -8.23 2.61 -3.85
N PHE A 55 -9.12 3.07 -2.97
CA PHE A 55 -10.39 3.68 -3.36
C PHE A 55 -10.75 4.83 -2.42
N ARG A 56 -11.67 5.69 -2.86
CA ARG A 56 -12.25 6.72 -2.00
C ARG A 56 -13.77 6.73 -2.07
N VAL A 57 -14.40 7.28 -1.04
CA VAL A 57 -15.83 7.64 -1.05
C VAL A 57 -15.94 9.12 -0.70
N GLY A 58 -16.34 9.93 -1.69
CA GLY A 58 -16.30 11.38 -1.58
C GLY A 58 -14.90 11.91 -1.24
N GLU A 59 -14.83 12.89 -0.35
CA GLU A 59 -13.59 13.57 0.04
C GLU A 59 -13.07 13.16 1.43
N HIS A 60 -13.79 12.27 2.14
CA HIS A 60 -13.55 12.01 3.57
C HIS A 60 -13.20 10.56 3.91
N LEU A 61 -13.34 9.64 2.96
CA LEU A 61 -13.01 8.22 3.16
C LEU A 61 -12.01 7.78 2.10
N LEU A 62 -10.90 7.21 2.57
CA LEU A 62 -9.85 6.62 1.75
C LEU A 62 -9.58 5.21 2.28
N GLY A 63 -9.66 4.22 1.40
CA GLY A 63 -9.22 2.85 1.66
C GLY A 63 -7.94 2.56 0.88
N ILE A 64 -6.96 1.96 1.55
CA ILE A 64 -5.72 1.47 0.94
C ILE A 64 -5.56 0.02 1.40
N GLN A 65 -5.39 -0.89 0.44
CA GLN A 65 -5.24 -2.33 0.70
C GLN A 65 -3.82 -2.66 1.20
N GLY A 66 -2.82 -1.98 0.65
CA GLY A 66 -1.43 -2.05 1.09
C GLY A 66 -1.14 -1.28 2.38
N HIS A 67 0.10 -1.41 2.85
CA HIS A 67 0.56 -0.86 4.13
C HIS A 67 1.51 0.34 3.95
N PRO A 68 1.01 1.58 3.73
CA PRO A 68 1.85 2.78 3.66
C PRO A 68 2.54 3.12 4.99
N GLU A 69 2.05 2.54 6.10
CA GLU A 69 2.57 2.68 7.45
C GLU A 69 3.73 1.72 7.76
N TYR A 70 3.94 0.68 6.94
CA TYR A 70 4.98 -0.32 7.19
C TYR A 70 6.36 0.21 6.79
N THR A 71 7.31 -0.07 7.67
CA THR A 71 8.73 0.25 7.50
C THR A 71 9.53 -1.04 7.47
N ASN A 72 10.76 -1.00 6.95
CA ASN A 72 11.60 -2.19 6.84
C ASN A 72 11.83 -2.89 8.19
N ASP A 73 11.94 -2.14 9.28
CA ASP A 73 12.07 -2.69 10.64
C ASP A 73 10.81 -3.42 11.11
N ILE A 74 9.61 -2.90 10.82
CA ILE A 74 8.33 -3.60 11.09
C ILE A 74 8.29 -4.91 10.31
N LEU A 75 8.71 -4.88 9.04
CA LEU A 75 8.71 -6.04 8.16
C LEU A 75 9.70 -7.12 8.60
N VAL A 76 10.93 -6.73 8.94
CA VAL A 76 11.93 -7.65 9.47
C VAL A 76 11.43 -8.28 10.77
N SER A 77 10.85 -7.48 11.68
CA SER A 77 10.25 -7.98 12.92
C SER A 77 9.12 -8.98 12.67
N LEU A 78 8.25 -8.72 11.70
CA LEU A 78 7.18 -9.65 11.32
C LEU A 78 7.74 -10.96 10.77
N VAL A 79 8.72 -10.89 9.87
CA VAL A 79 9.39 -12.08 9.30
C VAL A 79 10.01 -12.92 10.41
N ASP A 80 10.71 -12.29 11.35
CA ASP A 80 11.35 -12.99 12.47
C ASP A 80 10.31 -13.66 13.38
N ARG A 81 9.18 -13.01 13.64
CA ARG A 81 8.08 -13.59 14.41
C ARG A 81 7.44 -14.78 13.70
N LEU A 82 7.20 -14.68 12.39
CA LEU A 82 6.62 -15.77 11.59
C LEU A 82 7.57 -16.96 11.49
N LEU A 83 8.88 -16.71 11.39
CA LEU A 83 9.91 -17.74 11.41
C LEU A 83 9.97 -18.43 12.78
N GLY A 84 9.99 -17.65 13.86
CA GLY A 84 9.97 -18.16 15.23
C GLY A 84 8.72 -18.97 15.57
N ALA A 85 7.58 -18.63 14.96
CA ALA A 85 6.33 -19.38 15.07
C ALA A 85 6.26 -20.62 14.16
N GLY A 86 7.30 -20.89 13.36
CA GLY A 86 7.33 -22.02 12.41
C GLY A 86 6.32 -21.90 11.26
N THR A 87 5.75 -20.72 11.04
CA THR A 87 4.77 -20.46 9.97
C THR A 87 5.45 -20.31 8.60
N ILE A 88 6.72 -19.92 8.60
CA ILE A 88 7.59 -19.84 7.42
C ILE A 88 8.92 -20.54 7.69
N ASN A 89 9.63 -20.90 6.62
CA ASN A 89 10.96 -21.50 6.72
C ASN A 89 12.08 -20.44 6.57
N VAL A 90 13.31 -20.84 6.90
CA VAL A 90 14.50 -19.96 6.89
C VAL A 90 14.77 -19.40 5.49
N SER A 91 14.73 -20.22 4.45
CA SER A 91 15.02 -19.78 3.09
C SER A 91 14.02 -18.75 2.58
N PHE A 92 12.74 -18.88 2.96
CA PHE A 92 11.71 -17.90 2.67
C PHE A 92 11.95 -16.60 3.43
N ALA A 93 12.25 -16.66 4.73
CA ALA A 93 12.58 -15.48 5.53
C ALA A 93 13.78 -14.70 4.95
N GLU A 94 14.83 -15.41 4.53
CA GLU A 94 16.00 -14.81 3.88
C GLU A 94 15.65 -14.16 2.53
N SER A 95 14.84 -14.84 1.71
CA SER A 95 14.41 -14.28 0.41
C SER A 95 13.63 -12.99 0.59
N VAL A 96 12.74 -12.93 1.58
CA VAL A 96 11.94 -11.75 1.88
C VAL A 96 12.84 -10.60 2.30
N LYS A 97 13.73 -10.82 3.27
CA LYS A 97 14.65 -9.77 3.77
C LYS A 97 15.50 -9.19 2.63
N LYS A 98 16.03 -10.05 1.76
CA LYS A 98 16.78 -9.63 0.58
C LYS A 98 15.94 -8.79 -0.41
N GLN A 99 14.67 -9.13 -0.59
CA GLN A 99 13.77 -8.34 -1.42
C GLN A 99 13.44 -6.97 -0.81
N LEU A 100 13.26 -6.89 0.51
CA LEU A 100 13.03 -5.62 1.21
C LEU A 100 14.20 -4.63 1.01
N ASP A 101 15.43 -5.13 1.07
CA ASP A 101 16.63 -4.30 0.85
C ASP A 101 16.73 -3.79 -0.60
N ALA A 102 16.30 -4.60 -1.57
CA ALA A 102 16.40 -4.24 -3.00
C ALA A 102 15.23 -3.40 -3.51
N THR A 103 14.03 -3.58 -2.93
CA THR A 103 12.78 -3.12 -3.55
C THR A 103 11.80 -2.48 -2.57
N GLY A 104 12.29 -1.84 -1.51
CA GLY A 104 11.48 -1.17 -0.49
C GLY A 104 10.41 -0.21 -1.05
N PRO A 105 9.34 0.06 -0.27
CA PRO A 105 8.20 0.86 -0.69
C PRO A 105 8.57 2.33 -0.91
N ASP A 106 7.78 3.05 -1.71
CA ASP A 106 7.98 4.47 -1.99
C ASP A 106 7.41 5.34 -0.85
N ARG A 107 8.03 5.24 0.33
CA ARG A 107 7.51 5.80 1.60
C ARG A 107 7.21 7.29 1.54
N GLU A 108 8.09 8.10 0.93
CA GLU A 108 7.89 9.55 0.85
C GLU A 108 6.63 9.90 0.05
N PHE A 109 6.38 9.18 -1.04
CA PHE A 109 5.18 9.34 -1.85
C PHE A 109 3.92 9.03 -1.02
N TRP A 110 3.90 7.86 -0.35
CA TRP A 110 2.73 7.45 0.45
C TRP A 110 2.48 8.36 1.65
N LEU A 111 3.54 8.83 2.32
CA LEU A 111 3.40 9.81 3.40
C LEU A 111 2.83 11.14 2.89
N LYS A 112 3.27 11.61 1.72
CA LYS A 112 2.73 12.84 1.13
C LYS A 112 1.26 12.66 0.80
N LEU A 113 0.88 11.55 0.16
CA LEU A 113 -0.50 11.21 -0.20
C LEU A 113 -1.41 11.09 1.03
N CYS A 114 -0.99 10.35 2.07
CA CYS A 114 -1.81 10.21 3.27
C CYS A 114 -1.96 11.56 3.99
N LYS A 115 -0.90 12.37 4.06
CA LYS A 115 -0.96 13.70 4.67
C LYS A 115 -1.82 14.68 3.86
N SER A 116 -1.80 14.62 2.53
CA SER A 116 -2.63 15.51 1.70
C SER A 116 -4.11 15.17 1.86
N PHE A 117 -4.45 13.87 1.90
CA PHE A 117 -5.81 13.41 2.20
C PHE A 117 -6.28 13.86 3.60
N LEU A 118 -5.44 13.71 4.63
CA LEU A 118 -5.78 14.16 5.99
C LEU A 118 -5.87 15.69 6.12
N LYS A 119 -5.26 16.44 5.20
CA LYS A 119 -5.30 17.91 5.14
C LYS A 119 -6.38 18.43 4.20
N ALA A 120 -7.33 17.59 3.78
CA ALA A 120 -8.46 17.97 2.92
C ALA A 120 -9.35 19.07 3.54
N ASP A 121 -8.91 20.30 3.27
CA ASP A 121 -9.52 21.63 3.27
C ASP A 121 -10.34 22.14 4.48
N GLU A 122 -9.76 23.12 5.18
CA GLU A 122 -10.43 24.13 6.03
C GLU A 122 -11.34 25.10 5.22
N ARG A 123 -11.64 24.81 3.94
CA ARG A 123 -12.43 25.68 3.05
C ARG A 123 -13.89 25.25 2.85
N SER A 124 -14.41 24.37 3.72
CA SER A 124 -15.83 23.99 3.71
C SER A 124 -16.57 24.29 5.03
N ILE A 125 -16.13 25.29 5.80
CA ILE A 125 -16.90 25.85 6.93
C ILE A 125 -17.19 27.33 6.66
#